data_AF-A0A949GGG7-F1
#
_entry.id   AF-A0A949GGG7-F1
#
_cell.length_a   1.000
_cell.length_b   1.000
_cell.length_c   1.000
_cell.angle_alpha   90.00
_cell.angle_beta   90.00
_cell.angle_gamma   90.00
#
_symmetry.space_group_name_H-M   'P 1'
#
loop_
_entity.id
_entity.type
_entity.pdbx_description
1 polymer ?
#
loop_
_entity_poly.entity_id
_entity_poly.type
_entity_poly.pdbx_seq_one_letter_code
_entity_poly.pdbx_strand_id
1 'polypeptide(L)'
;LAAMKVFAIIMVVLSAVISVSASFLLAPRAKVSTDLWFSADGKRALLETFINVIISVIGFGIIGMTLGLLLRSPISAISIGVLWLLIVENLLVAVKSSTEKWMPGSNLAAIAEGGTSTLGYKHALAVGAAYVLVGAICAAGLFKRRDVSN
;
A
#
# COMPACT_ATOMS: atom_id res chain seq x y z
N LEU A 1 -20.21 3.17 2.22
CA LEU A 1 -19.02 2.61 2.92
C LEU A 1 -18.81 1.11 2.64
N ALA A 2 -19.83 0.26 2.78
CA ALA A 2 -19.72 -1.18 2.50
C ALA A 2 -19.26 -1.48 1.07
N ALA A 3 -19.87 -0.83 0.07
CA ALA A 3 -19.49 -0.99 -1.34
C ALA A 3 -18.01 -0.68 -1.62
N MET A 4 -17.45 0.38 -1.00
CA MET A 4 -16.04 0.76 -1.19
C MET A 4 -15.07 -0.26 -0.60
N LYS A 5 -15.37 -0.80 0.59
CA LYS A 5 -14.55 -1.84 1.23
C LYS A 5 -14.55 -3.13 0.40
N VAL A 6 -15.74 -3.54 -0.05
CA VAL A 6 -15.90 -4.72 -0.92
C VAL A 6 -15.18 -4.52 -2.24
N PHE A 7 -15.30 -3.35 -2.87
CA PHE A 7 -14.59 -3.02 -4.09
C PHE A 7 -13.06 -3.13 -3.91
N ALA A 8 -12.50 -2.56 -2.84
CA ALA A 8 -11.07 -2.65 -2.57
C ALA A 8 -10.60 -4.10 -2.41
N ILE A 9 -11.35 -4.93 -1.68
CA ILE A 9 -11.03 -6.36 -1.51
C ILE A 9 -11.09 -7.09 -2.86
N ILE A 10 -12.14 -6.86 -3.66
CA ILE A 10 -12.29 -7.46 -4.99
C ILE A 10 -11.10 -7.08 -5.88
N MET A 11 -10.69 -5.82 -5.88
CA MET A 11 -9.55 -5.35 -6.67
C MET A 11 -8.23 -5.98 -6.23
N VAL A 12 -8.02 -6.17 -4.92
CA VAL A 12 -6.84 -6.88 -4.40
C VAL A 12 -6.85 -8.35 -4.83
N VAL A 13 -8.00 -9.03 -4.75
CA VAL A 13 -8.15 -10.41 -5.21
C VAL A 13 -7.92 -10.51 -6.71
N LEU A 14 -8.49 -9.61 -7.51
CA LEU A 14 -8.29 -9.55 -8.96
C LEU A 14 -6.81 -9.34 -9.30
N SER A 15 -6.14 -8.41 -8.63
CA SER A 15 -4.70 -8.17 -8.78
C SER A 15 -3.89 -9.41 -8.47
N ALA A 16 -4.21 -10.11 -7.38
CA ALA A 16 -3.56 -11.37 -7.01
C ALA A 16 -3.77 -12.45 -8.08
N VAL A 17 -4.98 -12.61 -8.62
CA VAL A 17 -5.28 -13.57 -9.69
C VAL A 17 -4.48 -13.23 -10.95
N ILE A 18 -4.44 -11.96 -11.37
CA ILE A 18 -3.68 -11.51 -12.54
C ILE A 18 -2.18 -11.77 -12.34
N SER A 19 -1.65 -11.43 -11.16
CA SER A 19 -0.22 -11.59 -10.84
C SER A 19 0.22 -13.05 -10.81
N VAL A 20 -0.58 -13.93 -10.18
CA VAL A 20 -0.34 -15.38 -10.17
C VAL A 20 -0.45 -15.96 -11.59
N SER A 21 -1.46 -15.56 -12.35
CA SER A 21 -1.64 -16.01 -13.74
C SER A 21 -0.48 -15.58 -14.63
N ALA A 22 -0.04 -14.33 -14.52
CA ALA A 22 1.12 -13.82 -15.24
C ALA A 22 2.40 -14.58 -14.87
N SER A 23 2.58 -14.89 -13.58
CA SER A 23 3.70 -15.71 -13.09
C SER A 23 3.73 -17.09 -13.76
N PHE A 24 2.59 -17.79 -13.85
CA PHE A 24 2.50 -19.08 -14.54
C PHE A 24 2.76 -18.99 -16.05
N LEU A 25 2.29 -17.92 -16.72
CA LEU A 25 2.51 -17.72 -18.16
C LEU A 25 3.98 -17.43 -18.50
N LEU A 26 4.71 -16.80 -17.58
CA LEU A 26 6.10 -16.38 -17.78
C LEU A 26 7.12 -17.42 -17.28
N ALA A 27 6.78 -18.24 -16.28
CA ALA A 27 7.69 -19.22 -15.68
C ALA A 27 8.33 -20.21 -16.68
N PRO A 28 7.61 -20.79 -17.66
CA PRO A 28 8.21 -21.68 -18.65
C PRO A 28 9.25 -20.97 -19.53
N ARG A 29 9.01 -19.70 -19.86
CA ARG A 29 9.93 -18.88 -20.68
C ARG A 29 11.16 -18.42 -19.88
N ALA A 30 10.98 -18.23 -18.57
CA ALA A 30 12.06 -17.83 -17.66
C ALA A 30 12.87 -19.01 -17.07
N LYS A 31 12.55 -20.27 -17.43
CA LYS A 31 13.16 -21.50 -16.90
C LYS A 31 13.09 -21.60 -15.36
N VAL A 32 12.00 -21.11 -14.76
CA VAL A 32 11.79 -21.18 -13.31
C VAL A 32 10.97 -22.43 -12.98
N SER A 33 11.48 -23.28 -12.08
CA SER A 33 10.72 -24.44 -11.57
C SER A 33 9.56 -23.97 -10.69
N THR A 34 8.37 -24.51 -10.94
CA THR A 34 7.13 -24.22 -10.21
C THR A 34 6.79 -25.29 -9.17
N ASP A 35 7.64 -26.30 -9.00
CA ASP A 35 7.40 -27.45 -8.12
C ASP A 35 7.20 -27.01 -6.65
N LEU A 36 7.92 -25.97 -6.23
CA LEU A 36 7.85 -25.43 -4.88
C LEU A 36 6.62 -24.52 -4.67
N TRP A 37 5.94 -24.06 -5.72
CA TRP A 37 4.83 -23.10 -5.57
C TRP A 37 3.60 -23.76 -4.93
N PHE A 38 3.39 -25.05 -5.19
CA PHE A 38 2.29 -25.83 -4.61
C PHE A 38 2.61 -26.44 -3.24
N SER A 39 3.88 -26.33 -2.81
CA SER A 39 4.31 -26.78 -1.49
C SER A 39 3.58 -26.00 -0.38
N ALA A 40 3.60 -26.55 0.85
CA ALA A 40 3.04 -25.86 2.01
C ALA A 40 3.71 -24.48 2.23
N ASP A 41 5.00 -24.36 1.92
CA ASP A 41 5.75 -23.12 2.10
C ASP A 41 5.43 -22.11 1.00
N GLY A 42 5.22 -22.57 -0.25
CA GLY A 42 4.73 -21.71 -1.33
C GLY A 42 3.34 -21.13 -1.04
N LYS A 43 2.43 -21.94 -0.50
CA LYS A 43 1.10 -21.47 -0.08
C LYS A 43 1.16 -20.49 1.09
N ARG A 44 2.06 -20.70 2.06
CA ARG A 44 2.29 -19.76 3.17
C ARG A 44 2.82 -18.42 2.66
N ALA A 45 3.83 -18.44 1.79
CA ALA A 45 4.39 -17.23 1.20
C ALA A 45 3.32 -16.44 0.42
N LEU A 46 2.49 -17.11 -0.39
CA LEU A 46 1.37 -16.47 -1.08
C LEU A 46 0.38 -15.81 -0.11
N LEU A 47 0.06 -16.48 1.00
CA LEU A 47 -0.84 -15.94 2.01
C LEU A 47 -0.23 -14.74 2.75
N GLU A 48 1.06 -14.80 3.10
CA GLU A 48 1.78 -13.69 3.74
C GLU A 48 1.81 -12.46 2.83
N THR A 49 2.17 -12.63 1.55
CA THR A 49 2.13 -11.54 0.57
C THR A 49 0.72 -10.98 0.41
N PHE A 50 -0.31 -11.84 0.36
CA PHE A 50 -1.69 -11.39 0.28
C PHE A 50 -2.11 -10.53 1.48
N ILE A 51 -1.76 -10.94 2.70
CA ILE A 51 -2.02 -10.17 3.93
C ILE A 51 -1.26 -8.84 3.90
N ASN A 52 0.00 -8.87 3.51
CA ASN A 52 0.86 -7.69 3.37
C ASN A 52 0.26 -6.65 2.40
N VAL A 53 -0.24 -7.10 1.25
CA VAL A 53 -0.92 -6.23 0.29
C VAL A 53 -2.19 -5.62 0.89
N ILE A 54 -3.00 -6.39 1.64
CA ILE A 54 -4.18 -5.85 2.33
C ILE A 54 -3.80 -4.75 3.32
N ILE A 55 -2.76 -4.98 4.14
CA ILE A 55 -2.27 -4.00 5.11
C ILE A 55 -1.83 -2.72 4.40
N SER A 56 -1.07 -2.84 3.32
CA SER A 56 -0.60 -1.71 2.52
C SER A 56 -1.76 -0.93 1.90
N VAL A 57 -2.75 -1.61 1.32
CA VAL A 57 -3.95 -0.98 0.73
C VAL A 57 -4.76 -0.22 1.77
N ILE A 58 -4.92 -0.77 2.98
CA ILE A 58 -5.57 -0.07 4.08
C ILE A 58 -4.76 1.18 4.47
N GLY A 59 -3.44 1.07 4.53
CA GLY A 59 -2.55 2.20 4.84
C GLY A 59 -2.68 3.34 3.84
N PHE A 60 -2.57 3.03 2.54
CA PHE A 60 -2.80 4.01 1.47
C PHE A 60 -4.21 4.61 1.52
N GLY A 61 -5.22 3.79 1.81
CA GLY A 61 -6.61 4.23 1.95
C GLY A 61 -6.81 5.27 3.07
N ILE A 62 -6.19 5.07 4.23
CA ILE A 62 -6.28 5.99 5.37
C ILE A 62 -5.57 7.32 5.06
N ILE A 63 -4.40 7.28 4.43
CA ILE A 63 -3.67 8.48 4.02
C ILE A 63 -4.49 9.27 2.99
N GLY A 64 -5.02 8.59 1.95
CA GLY A 64 -5.87 9.20 0.94
C GLY A 64 -7.15 9.81 1.53
N MET A 65 -7.80 9.12 2.47
CA MET A 65 -8.95 9.66 3.19
C MET A 65 -8.60 10.92 3.96
N THR A 66 -7.47 10.92 4.67
CA THR A 66 -7.00 12.07 5.46
C THR A 66 -6.74 13.27 4.55
N LEU A 67 -6.08 13.06 3.41
CA LEU A 67 -5.89 14.09 2.37
C LEU A 67 -7.22 14.63 1.85
N GLY A 68 -8.19 13.75 1.56
CA GLY A 68 -9.54 14.14 1.13
C GLY A 68 -10.25 15.04 2.15
N LEU A 69 -10.13 14.71 3.44
CA LEU A 69 -10.72 15.51 4.52
C LEU A 69 -10.01 16.86 4.70
N LEU A 70 -8.68 16.88 4.60
CA LEU A 70 -7.87 18.10 4.73
C LEU A 70 -8.09 19.08 3.57
N LEU A 71 -8.04 18.57 2.34
CA LEU A 71 -8.17 19.38 1.12
C LEU A 71 -9.62 19.76 0.81
N ARG A 72 -10.59 19.12 1.47
CA ARG A 72 -12.05 19.32 1.27
C ARG A 72 -12.49 19.14 -0.19
N SER A 73 -11.70 18.44 -1.00
CA SER A 73 -11.94 18.18 -2.42
C SER A 73 -11.43 16.78 -2.77
N PRO A 74 -12.31 15.84 -3.17
CA PRO A 74 -11.90 14.51 -3.59
C PRO A 74 -10.96 14.54 -4.81
N ILE A 75 -11.22 15.43 -5.76
CA ILE A 75 -10.42 15.54 -6.99
C ILE A 75 -9.01 16.00 -6.64
N SER A 76 -8.87 17.05 -5.83
CA SER A 76 -7.56 17.57 -5.42
C SER A 76 -6.77 16.56 -4.61
N ALA A 77 -7.43 15.78 -3.74
CA ALA A 77 -6.77 14.75 -2.95
C ALA A 77 -6.23 13.60 -3.81
N ILE A 78 -7.00 13.15 -4.80
CA ILE A 78 -6.54 12.13 -5.75
C ILE A 78 -5.35 12.67 -6.55
N SER A 79 -5.47 13.87 -7.13
CA SER A 79 -4.40 14.46 -7.94
C SER A 79 -3.09 14.62 -7.16
N ILE A 80 -3.15 15.13 -5.93
CA ILE A 80 -1.96 15.30 -5.09
C ILE A 80 -1.39 13.95 -4.67
N GLY A 81 -2.24 12.99 -4.27
CA GLY A 81 -1.80 11.65 -3.89
C GLY A 81 -1.08 10.93 -5.03
N VAL A 82 -1.64 10.98 -6.24
CA VAL A 82 -1.04 10.37 -7.43
C VAL A 82 0.25 11.08 -7.81
N LEU A 83 0.27 12.42 -7.83
CA LEU A 83 1.48 13.21 -8.11
C LEU A 83 2.61 12.88 -7.12
N TRP A 84 2.27 12.74 -5.83
CA TRP A 84 3.21 12.41 -4.78
C TRP A 84 3.86 11.04 -5.03
N LEU A 85 3.03 10.00 -5.22
CA LEU A 85 3.51 8.62 -5.35
C LEU A 85 4.23 8.35 -6.67
N LEU A 86 3.80 8.96 -7.77
CA LEU A 86 4.38 8.66 -9.09
C LEU A 86 5.61 9.53 -9.39
N ILE A 87 5.65 10.77 -8.92
CA ILE A 87 6.67 11.73 -9.34
C ILE A 87 7.51 12.20 -8.15
N VAL A 88 6.89 12.85 -7.16
CA VAL A 88 7.62 13.58 -6.12
C VAL A 88 8.51 12.65 -5.31
N GLU A 89 7.95 11.53 -4.85
CA GLU A 89 8.66 10.59 -3.99
C GLU A 89 9.82 9.90 -4.73
N ASN A 90 9.59 9.48 -5.98
CA ASN A 90 10.64 8.90 -6.81
C ASN A 90 11.80 9.87 -7.05
N LEU A 91 11.51 11.16 -7.27
CA LEU A 91 12.55 12.19 -7.42
C LEU A 91 13.33 12.40 -6.12
N LEU A 92 12.67 12.46 -4.96
CA LEU A 92 13.35 12.61 -3.67
C LEU A 92 14.28 11.44 -3.36
N VAL A 93 13.85 10.21 -3.68
CA VAL A 93 14.67 9.00 -3.53
C VAL A 93 15.84 9.01 -4.51
N ALA A 94 15.62 9.44 -5.76
CA ALA A 94 16.68 9.55 -6.76
C ALA A 94 17.75 10.58 -6.36
N VAL A 95 17.35 11.72 -5.77
CA VAL A 95 18.28 12.75 -5.30
C VAL A 95 19.00 12.32 -4.03
N LYS A 96 18.31 11.64 -3.11
CA LYS A 96 18.90 11.14 -1.88
C LYS A 96 18.23 9.82 -1.45
N SER A 97 18.91 8.72 -1.75
CA SER A 97 18.44 7.36 -1.45
C SER A 97 18.14 7.13 0.04
N SER A 98 18.86 7.79 0.94
CA SER A 98 18.59 7.71 2.39
C SER A 98 17.24 8.27 2.82
N THR A 99 16.52 8.96 1.92
CA THR A 99 15.18 9.53 2.17
C THR A 99 14.10 8.46 2.04
N GLU A 100 14.32 7.43 1.24
CA GLU A 100 13.38 6.31 0.96
C GLU A 100 12.77 5.73 2.23
N LYS A 101 13.60 5.50 3.26
CA LYS A 101 13.17 4.94 4.55
C LYS A 101 12.17 5.77 5.34
N TRP A 102 12.06 7.06 5.03
CA TRP A 102 11.12 7.96 5.69
C TRP A 102 9.91 8.29 4.83
N MET A 103 9.88 7.89 3.56
CA MET A 103 8.79 8.28 2.68
C MET A 103 7.58 7.34 2.83
N PRO A 104 6.35 7.88 2.94
CA PRO A 104 5.17 7.07 3.23
C PRO A 104 4.82 6.09 2.11
N GLY A 105 5.02 6.46 0.84
CA GLY A 105 4.75 5.59 -0.31
C GLY A 105 5.70 4.40 -0.37
N SER A 106 7.01 4.63 -0.20
CA SER A 106 8.06 3.61 -0.21
C SER A 106 7.89 2.63 0.95
N ASN A 107 7.57 3.13 2.16
CA ASN A 107 7.31 2.25 3.30
C ASN A 107 6.06 1.38 3.09
N LEU A 108 4.95 1.96 2.60
CA LEU A 108 3.73 1.19 2.35
C LEU A 108 3.88 0.20 1.18
N ALA A 109 4.61 0.58 0.12
CA ALA A 109 4.93 -0.31 -1.00
C ALA A 109 5.84 -1.47 -0.54
N ALA A 110 6.87 -1.18 0.26
CA ALA A 110 7.75 -2.20 0.82
C ALA A 110 7.00 -3.17 1.75
N ILE A 111 5.98 -2.72 2.48
CA ILE A 111 5.11 -3.64 3.25
C ILE A 111 4.42 -4.61 2.29
N ALA A 112 3.85 -4.14 1.17
CA ALA A 112 3.16 -4.98 0.20
C ALA A 112 4.07 -6.06 -0.41
N GLU A 113 5.35 -5.72 -0.61
CA GLU A 113 6.35 -6.65 -1.13
C GLU A 113 6.92 -7.62 -0.07
N GLY A 114 6.63 -7.40 1.22
CA GLY A 114 7.21 -8.18 2.32
C GLY A 114 8.62 -7.73 2.72
N GLY A 115 9.01 -6.50 2.34
CA GLY A 115 10.34 -5.92 2.52
C GLY A 115 11.13 -5.92 1.21
N THR A 116 11.98 -4.90 1.03
CA THR A 116 12.86 -4.77 -0.14
C THR A 116 14.32 -4.99 0.27
N SER A 117 15.23 -5.06 -0.72
CA SER A 117 16.67 -5.15 -0.48
C SER A 117 17.25 -3.91 0.23
N THR A 118 16.58 -2.76 0.10
CA THR A 118 16.96 -1.48 0.70
C THR A 118 16.19 -1.19 2.00
N LEU A 119 14.98 -1.75 2.14
CA LEU A 119 14.06 -1.42 3.22
C LEU A 119 13.53 -2.67 3.92
N GLY A 120 13.98 -2.89 5.15
CA GLY A 120 13.55 -4.03 5.95
C GLY A 120 12.08 -3.96 6.35
N TYR A 121 11.37 -5.09 6.25
CA TYR A 121 9.94 -5.21 6.54
C TYR A 121 9.53 -4.63 7.90
N LYS A 122 10.29 -4.93 8.97
CA LYS A 122 9.98 -4.43 10.33
C LYS A 122 10.03 -2.91 10.43
N HIS A 123 10.99 -2.29 9.74
CA HIS A 123 11.10 -0.83 9.70
C HIS A 123 9.95 -0.23 8.88
N ALA A 124 9.69 -0.79 7.71
CA ALA A 124 8.59 -0.38 6.84
C ALA A 124 7.25 -0.43 7.56
N LEU A 125 6.99 -1.52 8.29
CA LEU A 125 5.78 -1.69 9.10
C LEU A 125 5.68 -0.65 10.21
N ALA A 126 6.77 -0.40 10.95
CA ALA A 126 6.76 0.57 12.05
C ALA A 126 6.53 2.01 11.57
N VAL A 127 7.25 2.43 10.52
CA VAL A 127 7.14 3.77 9.95
C VAL A 127 5.79 3.95 9.25
N GLY A 128 5.36 2.96 8.46
CA GLY A 128 4.06 2.94 7.81
C GLY A 128 2.91 3.01 8.82
N ALA A 129 2.97 2.21 9.89
CA ALA A 129 1.98 2.27 10.97
C ALA A 129 1.96 3.63 11.67
N ALA A 130 3.11 4.26 11.90
CA ALA A 130 3.18 5.60 12.47
C ALA A 130 2.46 6.64 11.58
N TYR A 131 2.72 6.63 10.27
CA TYR A 131 2.02 7.51 9.32
C TYR A 131 0.51 7.28 9.30
N VAL A 132 0.08 6.01 9.30
CA VAL A 132 -1.34 5.64 9.32
C VAL A 132 -2.02 6.07 10.62
N LEU A 133 -1.37 5.87 11.77
CA LEU A 133 -1.88 6.30 13.08
C LEU A 133 -2.05 7.82 13.15
N VAL A 134 -1.03 8.57 12.73
CA VAL A 134 -1.11 10.04 12.68
C VAL A 134 -2.23 10.49 11.75
N GLY A 135 -2.34 9.90 10.56
CA GLY A 135 -3.43 10.19 9.62
C GLY A 135 -4.81 9.91 10.21
N ALA A 136 -4.98 8.75 10.86
CA ALA A 136 -6.23 8.36 11.50
C ALA A 136 -6.62 9.30 12.66
N ILE A 137 -5.65 9.72 13.49
CA ILE A 137 -5.89 10.69 14.57
C ILE A 137 -6.31 12.05 14.00
N CYS A 138 -5.62 12.53 12.96
CA CYS A 138 -5.99 13.77 12.26
C CYS A 138 -7.40 13.70 11.69
N ALA A 139 -7.73 12.59 11.00
CA ALA A 139 -9.07 12.36 10.46
C ALA A 139 -10.14 12.33 11.55
N ALA A 140 -9.92 11.60 12.65
CA ALA A 140 -10.85 11.54 13.78
C ALA A 140 -11.07 12.91 14.44
N GLY A 141 -10.02 13.70 14.61
CA GLY A 141 -10.11 15.08 15.12
C GLY A 141 -10.90 16.01 14.19
N LEU A 142 -10.71 15.89 12.87
CA LEU A 142 -11.47 16.63 11.86
C LEU A 142 -12.95 16.26 11.87
N PHE A 143 -13.30 14.97 12.01
CA PHE A 143 -14.69 14.54 12.13
C PHE A 143 -15.36 15.13 13.38
N LYS A 144 -14.71 15.05 14.55
CA LYS A 144 -15.27 15.56 15.80
C LYS A 144 -15.55 17.07 15.76
N ARG A 145 -14.70 17.86 15.10
CA ARG A 145 -14.93 19.31 14.94
C ARG A 145 -16.00 19.66 13.90
N ARG A 146 -16.35 18.73 13.02
CA ARG A 146 -17.35 18.93 11.96
C ARG A 146 -18.77 18.52 12.39
N ASP A 147 -18.91 17.60 13.34
CA ASP A 147 -20.22 17.21 13.89
C ASP A 147 -20.84 18.26 14.85
N VAL A 148 -20.11 19.31 15.24
CA VAL A 148 -20.61 20.38 16.14
C VAL A 148 -21.14 21.63 15.42
N SER A 149 -21.32 21.59 14.10
CA SER A 149 -22.04 22.63 13.35
C SER A 149 -23.33 22.06 12.78
N ASN A 150 -24.33 21.87 13.64
CA ASN A 150 -25.72 21.65 13.28
C ASN A 150 -26.58 22.60 14.12
#